data_AF-A0A919TP87-F1
#
_entry.id   AF-A0A919TP87-F1
#
_cell.length_a   1.000
_cell.length_b   1.000
_cell.length_c   1.000
_cell.angle_alpha   90.00
_cell.angle_beta   90.00
_cell.angle_gamma   90.00
#
_symmetry.space_group_name_H-M   'P 1'
#
loop_
_entity.id
_entity.type
_entity.pdbx_description
1 polymer ?
#
loop_
_entity_poly.entity_id
_entity_poly.type
_entity_poly.pdbx_seq_one_letter_code
_entity_poly.pdbx_strand_id
1 'polypeptide(L)'
;MYSDLGVTKTIRRAGGPTWAGEFPVDCAPITLDADAVLAVYPDGNIPSGACLALNTATGRHVPYGGSAEEVQTVTVTGGPTGGTYTLTFGGQTTAGIPYNATAAQVRTALEALSTIGAGNVATSGGPHPGTPITVTFQGTLANTNVAQMTASGASLTGGTTPAVTVATATGGGTDLGAGGSETAKGFLLDDKQVRAGRHVDAALYYRGRVYSDLLPANSGFDAQAAAELSPNIYIDKVGA
;
A
#
# COMPACT_ATOMS: atom_id res chain seq x y z
N MET A 1 11.12 -3.49 43.03
CA MET A 1 9.82 -4.11 42.69
C MET A 1 8.94 -3.01 42.14
N TYR A 2 8.84 -2.89 40.81
CA TYR A 2 7.89 -1.98 40.18
C TYR A 2 6.50 -2.63 40.30
N SER A 3 5.77 -2.23 41.34
CA SER A 3 4.38 -2.60 41.52
C SER A 3 3.56 -1.84 40.49
N ASP A 4 3.04 -2.61 39.53
CA ASP A 4 1.67 -2.49 39.06
C ASP A 4 1.25 -1.07 38.59
N LEU A 5 1.91 -0.60 37.53
CA LEU A 5 1.28 0.36 36.63
C LEU A 5 0.28 -0.39 35.75
N GLY A 6 -0.84 -0.77 36.36
CA GLY A 6 -2.06 -1.23 35.70
C GLY A 6 -2.72 -0.09 34.91
N VAL A 7 -1.97 0.48 33.97
CA VAL A 7 -2.51 1.39 32.96
C VAL A 7 -2.70 0.60 31.67
N THR A 8 -3.53 -0.45 31.74
CA THR A 8 -4.37 -0.78 30.58
C THR A 8 -5.32 0.41 30.45
N LYS A 9 -4.82 1.49 29.86
CA LYS A 9 -5.63 2.67 29.58
C LYS A 9 -6.58 2.21 28.50
N THR A 10 -7.78 1.78 28.88
CA THR A 10 -8.94 1.70 28.00
C THR A 10 -9.19 3.13 27.51
N ILE A 11 -8.41 3.60 26.54
CA ILE A 11 -8.62 4.90 25.90
C ILE A 11 -9.80 4.66 24.95
N ARG A 12 -11.02 4.72 25.46
CA ARG A 12 -12.11 5.23 24.64
C ARG A 12 -11.82 6.72 24.45
N ARG A 13 -11.09 7.07 23.40
CA ARG A 13 -11.19 8.44 22.89
C ARG A 13 -12.56 8.48 22.23
N ALA A 14 -13.48 9.29 22.77
CA ALA A 14 -14.63 9.72 21.98
C ALA A 14 -14.07 10.33 20.68
N GLY A 15 -14.37 9.73 19.52
CA GLY A 15 -13.73 10.05 18.24
C GLY A 15 -12.51 9.18 17.86
N GLY A 16 -12.45 7.92 18.30
CA GLY A 16 -11.45 6.95 17.83
C GLY A 16 -11.50 6.71 16.31
N PRO A 17 -10.44 6.15 15.72
CA PRO A 17 -10.36 5.95 14.28
C PRO A 17 -11.47 5.02 13.77
N THR A 18 -12.03 5.35 12.61
CA THR A 18 -13.14 4.60 11.98
C THR A 18 -12.76 3.17 11.61
N TRP A 19 -11.48 2.88 11.41
CA TRP A 19 -10.97 1.55 11.11
C TRP A 19 -10.94 0.61 12.32
N ALA A 20 -11.10 1.11 13.57
CA ALA A 20 -11.10 0.28 14.77
C ALA A 20 -12.53 0.05 15.32
N GLY A 21 -12.85 -1.18 15.73
CA GLY A 21 -14.13 -1.54 16.34
C GLY A 21 -14.24 -1.21 17.84
N GLU A 22 -15.47 -1.16 18.36
CA GLU A 22 -15.81 -0.68 19.72
C GLU A 22 -15.46 -1.62 20.91
N PHE A 23 -14.83 -2.77 20.66
CA PHE A 23 -14.34 -3.67 21.72
C PHE A 23 -13.23 -3.00 22.56
N PRO A 24 -12.81 -3.56 23.72
CA PRO A 24 -11.70 -2.99 24.49
C PRO A 24 -10.46 -2.86 23.60
N VAL A 25 -10.08 -1.62 23.31
CA VAL A 25 -8.89 -1.31 22.52
C VAL A 25 -7.71 -1.29 23.46
N ASP A 26 -6.75 -2.20 23.28
CA ASP A 26 -5.48 -2.10 23.99
C ASP A 26 -4.48 -1.40 23.09
N CYS A 27 -3.95 -0.29 23.60
CA CYS A 27 -2.95 0.51 22.93
C CYS A 27 -1.67 0.58 23.78
N ALA A 28 -0.51 0.50 23.13
CA ALA A 28 0.79 0.59 23.79
C ALA A 28 1.56 1.81 23.29
N PRO A 29 2.30 2.53 24.16
CA PRO A 29 3.23 3.55 23.71
C PRO A 29 4.37 2.91 22.91
N ILE A 30 4.74 3.55 21.81
CA ILE A 30 5.83 3.10 20.93
C ILE A 30 6.66 4.29 20.47
N THR A 31 7.87 4.02 19.99
CA THR A 31 8.70 5.00 19.28
C THR A 31 8.80 4.59 17.82
N LEU A 32 8.39 5.47 16.92
CA LEU A 32 8.52 5.30 15.47
C LEU A 32 9.91 5.70 15.00
N ASP A 33 10.51 4.88 14.14
CA ASP A 33 11.73 5.24 13.46
C ASP A 33 11.43 6.20 12.29
N ALA A 34 11.73 7.48 12.48
CA ALA A 34 11.45 8.51 11.49
C ALA A 34 12.15 8.30 10.14
N ASP A 35 13.35 7.71 10.11
CA ASP A 35 14.08 7.52 8.86
C ASP A 35 13.45 6.37 8.05
N ALA A 36 13.01 5.30 8.73
CA ALA A 36 12.23 4.23 8.10
C ALA A 36 10.84 4.70 7.68
N VAL A 37 10.18 5.55 8.48
CA VAL A 37 8.90 6.16 8.09
C VAL A 37 9.07 7.03 6.84
N LEU A 38 10.11 7.85 6.76
CA LEU A 38 10.36 8.71 5.59
C LEU A 38 10.70 7.92 4.32
N ALA A 39 11.18 6.68 4.45
CA ALA A 39 11.39 5.80 3.30
C ALA A 39 10.06 5.33 2.68
N VAL A 40 8.99 5.18 3.48
CA VAL A 40 7.64 4.78 3.00
C VAL A 40 6.74 5.98 2.74
N TYR A 41 6.85 7.01 3.57
CA TYR A 41 6.05 8.23 3.54
C TYR A 41 6.98 9.44 3.34
N PRO A 42 7.36 9.77 2.08
CA PRO A 42 8.33 10.83 1.81
C PRO A 42 7.85 12.24 2.19
N ASP A 43 6.54 12.43 2.34
CA ASP A 43 5.94 13.65 2.87
C ASP A 43 6.09 13.78 4.40
N GLY A 44 6.58 12.72 5.04
CA GLY A 44 6.75 12.61 6.49
C GLY A 44 5.44 12.43 7.25
N ASN A 45 4.33 12.12 6.58
CA ASN A 45 3.04 11.92 7.24
C ASN A 45 2.62 10.45 7.16
N ILE A 46 2.73 9.75 8.29
CA ILE A 46 2.24 8.37 8.41
C ILE A 46 0.78 8.40 8.91
N PRO A 47 -0.16 7.80 8.16
CA PRO A 47 -1.58 7.88 8.50
C PRO A 47 -1.96 6.95 9.65
N SER A 48 -3.00 7.34 10.41
CA SER A 48 -3.69 6.44 11.33
C SER A 48 -4.14 5.18 10.58
N GLY A 49 -3.94 4.01 11.16
CA GLY A 49 -4.21 2.72 10.52
C GLY A 49 -3.04 2.18 9.69
N ALA A 50 -1.89 2.86 9.65
CA ALA A 50 -0.66 2.25 9.10
C ALA A 50 -0.25 1.03 9.92
N CYS A 51 -0.02 -0.10 9.26
CA CYS A 51 0.51 -1.31 9.88
C CYS A 51 1.98 -1.09 10.27
N LEU A 52 2.36 -1.53 11.46
CA LEU A 52 3.70 -1.32 12.02
C LEU A 52 4.35 -2.66 12.40
N ALA A 53 5.64 -2.76 12.11
CA ALA A 53 6.53 -3.82 12.56
C ALA A 53 7.44 -3.33 13.67
N LEU A 54 8.05 -4.25 14.41
CA LEU A 54 9.15 -3.94 15.33
C LEU A 54 10.48 -4.32 14.68
N ASN A 55 11.35 -3.34 14.45
CA ASN A 55 12.73 -3.61 14.09
C ASN A 55 13.48 -4.05 15.36
N THR A 56 13.80 -5.34 15.45
CA THR A 56 14.38 -5.92 16.67
C THR A 56 15.82 -5.46 16.94
N ALA A 57 16.55 -5.03 15.91
CA ALA A 57 17.90 -4.48 16.06
C ALA A 57 17.91 -3.10 16.73
N THR A 58 16.90 -2.27 16.45
CA THR A 58 16.81 -0.90 17.00
C THR A 58 15.83 -0.78 18.16
N GLY A 59 14.92 -1.75 18.33
CA GLY A 59 13.82 -1.69 19.28
C GLY A 59 12.73 -0.68 18.91
N ARG A 60 12.77 -0.15 17.68
CA ARG A 60 11.84 0.88 17.19
C ARG A 60 10.82 0.30 16.25
N HIS A 61 9.67 0.96 16.20
CA HIS A 61 8.60 0.59 15.29
C HIS A 61 8.82 1.25 13.94
N VAL A 62 8.65 0.47 12.88
CA VAL A 62 8.78 0.91 11.49
C VAL A 62 7.47 0.61 10.76
N PRO A 63 7.14 1.30 9.66
CA PRO A 63 6.07 0.83 8.78
C PRO A 63 6.32 -0.63 8.43
N TYR A 64 5.28 -1.47 8.57
CA TYR A 64 5.38 -2.87 8.22
C TYR A 64 5.61 -2.98 6.70
N GLY A 65 6.76 -3.56 6.32
CA GLY A 65 7.13 -3.83 4.94
C GLY A 65 6.49 -5.11 4.42
N GLY A 66 5.16 -5.18 4.51
CA GLY A 66 4.40 -6.36 4.11
C GLY A 66 4.67 -6.82 2.69
N SER A 67 4.63 -8.14 2.50
CA SER A 67 4.55 -8.85 1.22
C SER A 67 3.24 -8.54 0.47
N ALA A 68 2.97 -7.28 0.18
CA ALA A 68 2.02 -6.88 -0.83
C ALA A 68 2.75 -6.80 -2.17
N GLU A 69 2.28 -7.55 -3.15
CA GLU A 69 2.56 -7.27 -4.55
C GLU A 69 2.19 -5.81 -4.83
N GLU A 70 3.09 -5.06 -5.47
CA GLU A 70 2.76 -3.69 -5.84
C GLU A 70 1.60 -3.68 -6.83
N VAL A 71 0.61 -2.83 -6.57
CA VAL A 71 -0.55 -2.66 -7.45
C VAL A 71 -0.60 -1.25 -8.00
N GLN A 72 -0.59 -1.13 -9.32
CA GLN A 72 -0.82 0.13 -10.04
C GLN A 72 -2.08 0.01 -10.90
N THR A 73 -2.80 1.11 -11.06
CA THR A 73 -4.02 1.17 -11.87
C THR A 73 -3.79 2.05 -13.08
N VAL A 74 -4.21 1.58 -14.25
CA VAL A 74 -4.18 2.32 -15.50
C VAL A 74 -5.61 2.71 -15.87
N THR A 75 -5.85 4.01 -16.02
CA THR A 75 -7.17 4.56 -16.36
C THR A 75 -7.08 5.35 -17.66
N VAL A 76 -8.06 5.15 -18.54
CA VAL A 76 -8.21 5.94 -19.77
C VAL A 76 -9.47 6.78 -19.64
N THR A 77 -9.35 8.09 -19.80
CA THR A 77 -10.45 9.05 -19.65
C THR A 77 -10.69 9.82 -20.97
N GLY A 78 -11.74 10.64 -21.00
CA GLY A 78 -12.07 11.47 -22.17
C GLY A 78 -12.72 10.71 -23.33
N GLY A 79 -12.98 9.41 -23.18
CA GLY A 79 -13.74 8.60 -24.14
C GLY A 79 -13.15 8.56 -25.55
N PRO A 80 -11.86 8.21 -25.72
CA PRO A 80 -11.27 8.06 -27.04
C PRO A 80 -12.07 7.04 -27.88
N THR A 81 -12.17 7.30 -29.18
CA THR A 81 -12.83 6.40 -30.14
C THR A 81 -11.83 5.71 -31.08
N GLY A 82 -10.54 5.99 -30.90
CA GLY A 82 -9.48 5.44 -31.72
C GLY A 82 -8.09 5.73 -31.15
N GLY A 83 -7.07 5.23 -31.87
CA GLY A 83 -5.68 5.43 -31.53
C GLY A 83 -5.14 4.44 -30.50
N THR A 84 -3.95 4.76 -30.00
CA THR A 84 -3.19 3.93 -29.06
C THR A 84 -2.60 4.77 -27.95
N TYR A 85 -2.27 4.11 -26.83
CA TYR A 85 -1.48 4.68 -25.75
C TYR A 85 -0.26 3.80 -25.47
N THR A 86 0.68 4.31 -24.70
CA THR A 86 1.88 3.57 -24.28
C THR A 86 2.08 3.67 -22.78
N LEU A 87 2.70 2.64 -22.19
CA LEU A 87 3.13 2.62 -20.80
C LEU A 87 4.67 2.55 -20.77
N THR A 88 5.29 3.24 -19.82
CA THR A 88 6.75 3.24 -19.63
C THR A 88 7.09 2.81 -18.21
N PHE A 89 8.01 1.85 -18.11
CA PHE A 89 8.50 1.30 -16.85
C PHE A 89 10.02 1.06 -16.91
N GLY A 90 10.76 1.56 -15.91
CA GLY A 90 12.21 1.38 -15.84
C GLY A 90 12.97 1.91 -17.07
N GLY A 91 12.46 2.97 -17.71
CA GLY A 91 13.06 3.55 -18.92
C GLY A 91 12.75 2.82 -20.24
N GLN A 92 11.92 1.78 -20.23
CA GLN A 92 11.42 1.12 -21.44
C GLN A 92 9.94 1.39 -21.66
N THR A 93 9.56 1.61 -22.92
CA THR A 93 8.19 1.92 -23.33
C THR A 93 7.59 0.77 -24.11
N THR A 94 6.33 0.43 -23.82
CA THR A 94 5.60 -0.63 -24.53
C THR A 94 5.38 -0.28 -26.00
N ALA A 95 5.07 -1.29 -26.82
CA ALA A 95 4.39 -1.04 -28.09
C ALA A 95 3.04 -0.32 -27.86
N GLY A 96 2.47 0.24 -28.94
CA GLY A 96 1.17 0.92 -28.88
C GLY A 96 0.06 -0.04 -28.43
N ILE A 97 -0.56 0.27 -27.30
CA ILE A 97 -1.70 -0.45 -26.72
C ILE A 97 -2.99 0.21 -27.24
N PRO A 98 -3.95 -0.55 -27.79
CA PRO A 98 -5.17 0.03 -28.34
C PRO A 98 -6.01 0.76 -27.27
N TYR A 99 -6.70 1.83 -27.65
CA TYR A 99 -7.53 2.63 -26.74
C TYR A 99 -8.60 1.82 -25.98
N ASN A 100 -9.06 0.70 -26.57
CA ASN A 100 -10.06 -0.22 -26.02
C ASN A 100 -9.44 -1.53 -25.49
N ALA A 101 -8.18 -1.49 -25.05
CA ALA A 101 -7.45 -2.68 -24.64
C ALA A 101 -8.13 -3.44 -23.49
N THR A 102 -8.08 -4.77 -23.60
CA THR A 102 -8.39 -5.71 -22.52
C THR A 102 -7.20 -5.83 -21.56
N ALA A 103 -7.45 -6.29 -20.33
CA ALA A 103 -6.40 -6.59 -19.36
C ALA A 103 -5.30 -7.49 -19.95
N ALA A 104 -5.67 -8.53 -20.69
CA ALA A 104 -4.71 -9.44 -21.33
C ALA A 104 -3.79 -8.76 -22.38
N GLN A 105 -4.30 -7.75 -23.11
CA GLN A 105 -3.48 -6.97 -24.05
C GLN A 105 -2.49 -6.07 -23.31
N VAL A 106 -2.93 -5.45 -22.20
CA VAL A 106 -2.05 -4.65 -21.34
C VAL A 106 -0.95 -5.53 -20.72
N ARG A 107 -1.32 -6.72 -20.21
CA ARG A 107 -0.34 -7.69 -19.67
C ARG A 107 0.72 -8.05 -20.70
N THR A 108 0.29 -8.47 -21.89
CA THR A 108 1.20 -8.87 -22.97
C THR A 108 2.17 -7.73 -23.33
N ALA A 109 1.68 -6.49 -23.37
CA ALA A 109 2.52 -5.33 -23.68
C ALA A 109 3.56 -5.04 -22.58
N LEU A 110 3.17 -5.18 -21.30
CA LEU A 110 4.06 -4.99 -20.15
C LEU A 110 5.11 -6.12 -20.03
N GLU A 111 4.70 -7.38 -20.20
CA GLU A 111 5.61 -8.54 -20.15
C GLU A 111 6.67 -8.54 -21.26
N ALA A 112 6.42 -7.81 -22.35
CA ALA A 112 7.39 -7.62 -23.44
C ALA A 112 8.54 -6.67 -23.08
N LEU A 113 8.43 -5.87 -22.02
CA LEU A 113 9.52 -5.02 -21.55
C LEU A 113 10.58 -5.88 -20.84
N SER A 114 11.85 -5.73 -21.19
CA SER A 114 12.93 -6.49 -20.52
C SER A 114 13.11 -6.13 -19.04
N THR A 115 12.57 -4.97 -18.61
CA THR A 115 12.54 -4.49 -17.22
C THR A 115 11.41 -5.12 -16.40
N ILE A 116 10.42 -5.75 -17.06
CA ILE A 116 9.35 -6.49 -16.41
C ILE A 116 9.54 -7.98 -16.66
N GLY A 117 9.55 -8.42 -17.92
CA GLY A 117 9.67 -9.82 -18.31
C GLY A 117 8.38 -10.64 -18.13
N ALA A 118 8.33 -11.81 -18.75
CA ALA A 118 7.16 -12.68 -18.75
C ALA A 118 6.86 -13.26 -17.35
N GLY A 119 5.59 -13.26 -16.95
CA GLY A 119 5.12 -13.81 -15.68
C GLY A 119 5.29 -12.89 -14.48
N ASN A 120 5.83 -11.67 -14.66
CA ASN A 120 6.09 -10.72 -13.57
C ASN A 120 4.97 -9.67 -13.39
N VAL A 121 3.87 -9.76 -14.14
CA VAL A 121 2.68 -8.93 -13.94
C VAL A 121 1.39 -9.74 -14.11
N ALA A 122 0.44 -9.56 -13.20
CA ALA A 122 -0.96 -9.92 -13.38
C ALA A 122 -1.79 -8.68 -13.69
N THR A 123 -2.84 -8.84 -14.49
CA THR A 123 -3.75 -7.74 -14.82
C THR A 123 -5.20 -8.17 -14.64
N SER A 124 -6.04 -7.30 -14.09
CA SER A 124 -7.48 -7.51 -13.94
C SER A 124 -8.28 -6.24 -14.26
N GLY A 125 -9.62 -6.32 -14.26
CA GLY A 125 -10.50 -5.22 -14.65
C GLY A 125 -10.62 -5.06 -16.16
N GLY A 126 -10.73 -3.81 -16.62
CA GLY A 126 -10.95 -3.49 -18.03
C GLY A 126 -12.30 -3.97 -18.60
N PRO A 127 -12.46 -3.90 -19.94
CA PRO A 127 -11.58 -3.23 -20.89
C PRO A 127 -11.64 -1.69 -20.76
N HIS A 128 -10.60 -1.01 -21.25
CA HIS A 128 -10.61 0.45 -21.41
C HIS A 128 -11.60 0.90 -22.50
N PRO A 129 -12.04 2.17 -22.50
CA PRO A 129 -11.81 3.20 -21.47
C PRO A 129 -12.80 3.14 -20.29
N GLY A 130 -13.72 2.16 -20.26
CA GLY A 130 -14.81 2.09 -19.27
C GLY A 130 -14.37 1.70 -17.86
N THR A 131 -13.60 0.62 -17.75
CA THR A 131 -13.12 0.10 -16.45
C THR A 131 -11.61 0.26 -16.37
N PRO A 132 -11.05 0.80 -15.27
CA PRO A 132 -9.62 0.79 -15.04
C PRO A 132 -9.05 -0.63 -15.12
N ILE A 133 -7.80 -0.74 -15.55
CA ILE A 133 -7.05 -1.99 -15.54
C ILE A 133 -6.10 -1.94 -14.36
N THR A 134 -6.25 -2.90 -13.46
CA THR A 134 -5.36 -3.09 -12.31
C THR A 134 -4.20 -3.96 -12.73
N VAL A 135 -2.98 -3.50 -12.47
CA VAL A 135 -1.71 -4.18 -12.75
C VAL A 135 -1.06 -4.52 -11.41
N THR A 136 -0.84 -5.79 -11.18
CA THR A 136 -0.19 -6.33 -9.98
C THR A 136 1.18 -6.86 -10.35
N PHE A 137 2.25 -6.32 -9.76
CA PHE A 137 3.62 -6.75 -9.98
C PHE A 137 3.93 -7.98 -9.13
N GLN A 138 4.36 -9.04 -9.80
CA GLN A 138 4.52 -10.38 -9.24
C GLN A 138 5.86 -11.01 -9.70
N GLY A 139 6.09 -12.26 -9.33
CA GLY A 139 7.30 -13.00 -9.71
C GLY A 139 8.57 -12.33 -9.16
N THR A 140 9.51 -12.00 -10.05
CA THR A 140 10.77 -11.30 -9.68
C THR A 140 10.57 -9.85 -9.24
N LEU A 141 9.40 -9.27 -9.50
CA LEU A 141 9.00 -7.93 -9.04
C LEU A 141 7.99 -8.00 -7.89
N ALA A 142 7.65 -9.20 -7.40
CA ALA A 142 6.80 -9.36 -6.24
C ALA A 142 7.44 -8.69 -5.02
N ASN A 143 6.60 -8.18 -4.12
CA ASN A 143 7.01 -7.61 -2.84
C ASN A 143 8.10 -6.53 -2.97
N THR A 144 8.19 -5.85 -4.11
CA THR A 144 9.16 -4.77 -4.33
C THR A 144 8.40 -3.48 -4.56
N ASN A 145 8.82 -2.41 -3.89
CA ASN A 145 8.37 -1.07 -4.26
C ASN A 145 8.99 -0.73 -5.63
N VAL A 146 8.21 -0.79 -6.68
CA VAL A 146 8.58 -0.43 -8.03
C VAL A 146 8.17 1.01 -8.34
N ALA A 147 8.89 1.66 -9.25
CA ALA A 147 8.53 3.00 -9.65
C ALA A 147 7.18 3.01 -10.36
N GLN A 148 6.36 4.04 -10.09
CA GLN A 148 5.11 4.23 -10.81
C GLN A 148 5.35 4.29 -12.32
N MET A 149 4.59 3.51 -13.09
CA MET A 149 4.60 3.60 -14.55
C MET A 149 4.15 4.99 -14.98
N THR A 150 4.70 5.47 -16.08
CA THR A 150 4.17 6.65 -16.77
C THR A 150 3.40 6.21 -18.00
N ALA A 151 2.36 6.97 -18.36
CA ALA A 151 1.56 6.70 -19.55
C ALA A 151 1.59 7.88 -20.51
N SER A 152 1.53 7.59 -21.80
CA SER A 152 1.33 8.60 -22.84
C SER A 152 0.12 8.23 -23.70
N GLY A 153 -0.89 9.09 -23.66
CA GLY A 153 -2.08 9.03 -24.51
C GLY A 153 -1.98 9.92 -25.75
N ALA A 154 -0.79 10.41 -26.12
CA ALA A 154 -0.62 11.41 -27.19
C ALA A 154 -1.11 10.94 -28.58
N SER A 155 -1.24 9.63 -28.78
CA SER A 155 -1.76 9.03 -30.02
C SER A 155 -3.23 8.60 -29.94
N LEU A 156 -3.93 8.94 -28.85
CA LEU A 156 -5.37 8.73 -28.73
C LEU A 156 -6.13 9.73 -29.60
N THR A 157 -7.23 9.29 -30.20
CA THR A 157 -8.05 10.11 -31.08
C THR A 157 -9.54 10.00 -30.73
N GLY A 158 -10.29 11.02 -31.14
CA GLY A 158 -11.70 11.16 -30.80
C GLY A 158 -11.94 11.52 -29.33
N GLY A 159 -13.21 11.58 -28.94
CA GLY A 159 -13.62 11.92 -27.58
C GLY A 159 -13.40 13.39 -27.18
N THR A 160 -13.45 13.65 -25.88
CA THR A 160 -13.24 14.96 -25.25
C THR A 160 -11.96 14.92 -24.42
N THR A 161 -10.85 15.35 -25.01
CA THR A 161 -9.53 15.41 -24.37
C THR A 161 -9.10 14.06 -23.77
N PRO A 162 -8.89 13.02 -24.60
CA PRO A 162 -8.53 11.71 -24.13
C PRO A 162 -7.17 11.72 -23.43
N ALA A 163 -7.08 11.05 -22.28
CA ALA A 163 -5.87 10.97 -21.47
C ALA A 163 -5.73 9.58 -20.86
N VAL A 164 -4.49 9.23 -20.49
CA VAL A 164 -4.18 8.01 -19.74
C VAL A 164 -3.44 8.40 -18.48
N THR A 165 -3.91 7.93 -17.34
CA THR A 165 -3.29 8.15 -16.04
C THR A 165 -2.94 6.83 -15.39
N VAL A 166 -1.85 6.85 -14.61
CA VAL A 166 -1.43 5.73 -13.76
C VAL A 166 -1.41 6.22 -12.33
N ALA A 167 -1.91 5.40 -11.42
CA ALA A 167 -1.82 5.64 -9.98
C ALA A 167 -1.44 4.35 -9.25
N THR A 168 -0.51 4.46 -8.30
CA THR A 168 -0.19 3.37 -7.38
C THR A 168 -1.33 3.19 -6.38
N ALA A 169 -1.98 2.04 -6.40
CA ALA A 169 -3.10 1.70 -5.51
C ALA A 169 -2.60 1.05 -4.21
N THR A 170 -1.56 0.24 -4.30
CA THR A 170 -0.85 -0.37 -3.16
C THR A 170 0.65 -0.34 -3.48
N GLY A 171 1.47 0.31 -2.66
CA GLY A 171 2.94 0.23 -2.82
C GLY A 171 3.44 -1.13 -2.36
N GLY A 172 4.32 -1.77 -3.15
CA GLY A 172 4.99 -3.00 -2.71
C GLY A 172 6.11 -2.70 -1.71
N GLY A 173 6.57 -3.70 -0.97
CA GLY A 173 7.71 -3.55 -0.07
C GLY A 173 8.25 -4.89 0.40
N THR A 174 9.57 -5.03 0.35
CA THR A 174 10.30 -6.01 1.14
C THR A 174 10.71 -5.26 2.40
N ASP A 175 10.64 -5.95 3.53
CA ASP A 175 11.22 -5.63 4.82
C ASP A 175 12.15 -4.41 4.81
N LEU A 176 11.75 -3.33 5.51
CA LEU A 176 12.59 -2.14 5.69
C LEU A 176 13.65 -2.40 6.74
N GLY A 177 14.67 -3.15 6.31
CA GLY A 177 16.03 -2.99 6.77
C GLY A 177 16.53 -4.06 7.73
N ALA A 178 17.42 -4.93 7.21
CA ALA A 178 18.67 -5.40 7.81
C ALA A 178 18.74 -5.76 9.33
N GLY A 179 17.62 -6.03 10.01
CA GLY A 179 17.58 -5.96 11.47
C GLY A 179 16.48 -6.78 12.16
N GLY A 180 16.16 -7.95 11.61
CA GLY A 180 15.47 -9.02 12.33
C GLY A 180 13.95 -8.90 12.46
N SER A 181 13.27 -9.94 11.95
CA SER A 181 11.85 -10.30 12.14
C SER A 181 10.89 -9.12 12.22
N GLU A 182 10.55 -8.55 11.07
CA GLU A 182 9.58 -7.45 10.93
C GLU A 182 8.14 -7.96 11.06
N THR A 183 7.87 -8.79 12.08
CA THR A 183 6.53 -9.30 12.37
C THR A 183 5.60 -8.12 12.70
N ALA A 184 4.46 -8.05 12.02
CA ALA A 184 3.42 -7.08 12.28
C ALA A 184 3.05 -7.10 13.77
N LYS A 185 3.03 -5.91 14.39
CA LYS A 185 2.71 -5.74 15.82
C LYS A 185 1.38 -5.04 16.07
N GLY A 186 0.87 -4.34 15.06
CA GLY A 186 -0.42 -3.67 15.14
C GLY A 186 -0.51 -2.51 14.17
N PHE A 187 -1.41 -1.59 14.49
CA PHE A 187 -1.70 -0.42 13.66
C PHE A 187 -1.40 0.88 14.42
N LEU A 188 -0.95 1.91 13.70
CA LEU A 188 -0.76 3.23 14.25
C LEU A 188 -2.12 3.82 14.65
N LEU A 189 -2.28 4.26 15.90
CA LEU A 189 -3.58 4.73 16.40
C LEU A 189 -3.99 6.10 15.84
N ASP A 190 -3.06 7.06 15.79
CA ASP A 190 -3.30 8.43 15.35
C ASP A 190 -2.26 8.82 14.31
N ASP A 191 -2.61 9.69 13.35
CA ASP A 191 -1.66 10.21 12.36
C ASP A 191 -0.42 10.82 13.04
N LYS A 192 0.75 10.63 12.43
CA LYS A 192 2.01 11.19 12.94
C LYS A 192 2.80 11.87 11.83
N GLN A 193 3.33 13.03 12.19
CA GLN A 193 4.33 13.72 11.38
C GLN A 193 5.73 13.35 11.88
N VAL A 194 6.59 12.94 10.96
CA VAL A 194 7.99 12.62 11.21
C VAL A 194 8.92 13.58 10.46
N ARG A 195 10.17 13.68 10.91
CA ARG A 195 11.24 14.44 10.24
C ARG A 195 12.55 13.66 10.37
N ALA A 196 13.44 13.81 9.39
CA ALA A 196 14.69 13.06 9.34
C ALA A 196 15.48 13.20 10.64
N GLY A 197 15.97 12.08 11.17
CA GLY A 197 16.72 12.02 12.44
C GLY A 197 15.91 12.34 13.71
N ARG A 198 14.58 12.49 13.65
CA ARG A 198 13.71 12.72 14.81
C ARG A 198 12.64 11.64 14.96
N HIS A 199 13.00 10.57 15.66
CA HIS A 199 12.04 9.55 16.11
C HIS A 199 10.91 10.19 16.93
N VAL A 200 9.71 9.62 16.83
CA VAL A 200 8.48 10.20 17.38
C VAL A 200 7.72 9.20 18.23
N ASP A 201 7.16 9.69 19.33
CA ASP A 201 6.29 8.90 20.19
C ASP A 201 4.89 8.75 19.59
N ALA A 202 4.40 7.52 19.60
CA ALA A 202 3.10 7.15 19.06
C ALA A 202 2.41 6.10 19.92
N ALA A 203 1.19 5.74 19.52
CA ALA A 203 0.42 4.68 20.14
C ALA A 203 0.17 3.58 19.09
N LEU A 204 0.48 2.35 19.48
CA LEU A 204 0.23 1.15 18.70
C LEU A 204 -1.07 0.51 19.18
N TYR A 205 -2.03 0.36 18.29
CA TYR A 205 -3.19 -0.48 18.45
C TYR A 205 -2.80 -1.94 18.25
N TYR A 206 -2.74 -2.73 19.33
CA TYR A 206 -2.20 -4.09 19.28
C TYR A 206 -3.22 -5.18 19.62
N ARG A 207 -4.39 -4.83 20.18
CA ARG A 207 -5.52 -5.77 20.39
C ARG A 207 -6.86 -5.11 20.15
N GLY A 208 -7.75 -5.88 19.55
CA GLY A 208 -9.15 -5.53 19.34
C GLY A 208 -9.64 -5.93 17.96
N ARG A 209 -10.48 -5.11 17.34
CA ARG A 209 -11.12 -5.37 16.04
C ARG A 209 -10.73 -4.29 15.04
N VAL A 210 -10.38 -4.68 13.82
CA VAL A 210 -10.01 -3.78 12.72
C VAL A 210 -10.86 -4.08 11.49
N TYR A 211 -11.38 -3.02 10.88
CA TYR A 211 -12.11 -3.08 9.62
C TYR A 211 -11.16 -2.77 8.46
N SER A 212 -10.77 -3.82 7.74
CA SER A 212 -9.76 -3.74 6.67
C SER A 212 -10.13 -2.77 5.54
N ASP A 213 -11.42 -2.60 5.23
CA ASP A 213 -11.88 -1.67 4.18
C ASP A 213 -11.79 -0.20 4.57
N LEU A 214 -11.58 0.10 5.85
CA LEU A 214 -11.49 1.46 6.38
C LEU A 214 -10.03 1.88 6.66
N LEU A 215 -9.08 0.96 6.49
CA LEU A 215 -7.65 1.28 6.58
C LEU A 215 -7.24 2.19 5.41
N PRO A 216 -6.24 3.07 5.60
CA PRO A 216 -5.72 3.87 4.50
C PRO A 216 -5.14 2.97 3.41
N ALA A 217 -5.28 3.39 2.14
CA ALA A 217 -4.84 2.61 0.98
C ALA A 217 -3.33 2.26 1.02
N ASN A 218 -2.53 3.14 1.63
CA ASN A 218 -1.10 2.96 1.86
C ASN A 218 -0.76 2.43 3.27
N SER A 219 -1.69 1.75 3.94
CA SER A 219 -1.47 1.22 5.30
C SER A 219 -0.35 0.18 5.40
N GLY A 220 0.04 -0.46 4.30
CA GLY A 220 0.96 -1.60 4.32
C GLY A 220 0.35 -2.89 4.88
N PHE A 221 -0.97 -2.91 5.15
CA PHE A 221 -1.66 -4.10 5.64
C PHE A 221 -1.89 -5.11 4.51
N ASP A 222 -1.41 -6.34 4.70
CA ASP A 222 -1.54 -7.44 3.75
C ASP A 222 -2.04 -8.74 4.44
N ALA A 223 -2.14 -9.82 3.68
CA ALA A 223 -2.58 -11.12 4.20
C ALA A 223 -1.59 -11.72 5.23
N GLN A 224 -0.30 -11.39 5.13
CA GLN A 224 0.72 -11.87 6.05
C GLN A 224 0.61 -11.16 7.40
N ALA A 225 0.48 -9.83 7.41
CA ALA A 225 0.15 -9.04 8.58
C ALA A 225 -1.14 -9.53 9.22
N ALA A 226 -2.17 -9.84 8.42
CA ALA A 226 -3.42 -10.39 8.93
C ALA A 226 -3.19 -11.71 9.70
N ALA A 227 -2.36 -12.61 9.18
CA ALA A 227 -2.01 -13.85 9.85
C ALA A 227 -1.21 -13.61 11.14
N GLU A 228 -0.23 -12.72 11.10
CA GLU A 228 0.64 -12.38 12.24
C GLU A 228 -0.10 -11.66 13.38
N LEU A 229 -1.11 -10.85 13.03
CA LEU A 229 -1.93 -10.10 13.98
C LEU A 229 -3.12 -10.91 14.51
N SER A 230 -3.56 -11.96 13.81
CA SER A 230 -4.74 -12.78 14.16
C SER A 230 -4.80 -13.32 15.61
N PRO A 231 -3.69 -13.54 16.34
CA PRO A 231 -3.78 -13.93 17.76
C PRO A 231 -4.31 -12.82 18.68
N ASN A 232 -4.27 -11.56 18.24
CA ASN A 232 -4.57 -10.39 19.08
C ASN A 232 -5.57 -9.42 18.44
N ILE A 233 -5.66 -9.40 17.11
CA ILE A 233 -6.52 -8.50 16.34
C ILE A 233 -7.45 -9.31 15.44
N TYR A 234 -8.75 -9.06 15.58
CA TYR A 234 -9.79 -9.59 14.71
C TYR A 234 -9.94 -8.68 13.49
N ILE A 235 -9.69 -9.22 12.29
CA ILE A 235 -9.79 -8.49 11.03
C ILE A 235 -11.12 -8.79 10.35
N ASP A 236 -11.91 -7.76 10.08
CA ASP A 236 -13.23 -7.87 9.47
C ASP A 236 -13.44 -6.89 8.31
N LYS A 237 -14.59 -7.02 7.65
CA LYS A 237 -15.13 -6.11 6.63
C LYS A 237 -16.32 -5.35 7.23
N VAL A 238 -16.60 -4.13 6.76
CA VAL A 238 -17.75 -3.37 7.26
C VAL A 238 -19.03 -4.01 6.74
N GLY A 239 -19.89 -4.51 7.64
CA GLY A 239 -21.19 -5.09 7.28
C GLY A 239 -21.19 -6.58 6.96
N ALA A 240 -20.10 -7.30 7.27
CA ALA A 240 -20.03 -8.77 7.28
C ALA A 240 -20.42 -9.35 8.64
#